data_AF-A0AAF0EG39-F1
#
_entry.id   AF-A0AAF0EG39-F1
#
_cell.length_a   1.000
_cell.length_b   1.000
_cell.length_c   1.000
_cell.angle_alpha   90.00
_cell.angle_beta   90.00
_cell.angle_gamma   90.00
#
_symmetry.space_group_name_H-M   'P 1'
#
loop_
_entity.id
_entity.type
_entity.pdbx_description
1 polymer ?
#
loop_
_entity_poly.entity_id
_entity_poly.type
_entity_poly.pdbx_seq_one_letter_code
_entity_poly.pdbx_strand_id
1 'polypeptide(L)'
;MLFVPACRALARSPLLSQARTLSTNSAGVPSLLTLADLSLDEIEGVLQRSAQFKRTMKRTAMGVCDIERSLERKTIAILFSKRSTRTRVASESSVAALGGHGMFLAPSDIQLGVNESLPDTARVVSSMVDGIMARVGGHHEVEGLASESAVPVINALSSRFHPTQILADLLTMLELHGAENEGLASLQSLQGKKVAWVGDSNNILNDMIVTYPRMGMHLSIAAPQGPAYERDPVVWDLMEKGLAQLPKQHTAGHIEWSHDPQQAVKDADFIVTDTWYVTVTDLRISMGDEAQKDQRLRDFQGFQVTEQLARQGGAKPDWKFLHCLPRKAEEVSDDVFYGPRSLVFPEAENRKWTIMACFEYVDSTHPQLAGHVCIAMSSFYELKAALPKNQIFDFSQLKGKVVLIVNTASKCGFTPQFEGLEKLYKEYQSRGFIVLGFPCNQFASQDPGDDDSIGSICQLVRGSALTQNYGVSFPIMAKSDVNGAHTNDVFTFLKQEKPGFLGFQAIKWNFTKFLIDREGKVVERYSPTTSPASIASAIEKLL
;
A
#
# COMPACT_ATOMS: atom_id res chain seq x y z
N MET A 1 27.37 -6.86 -27.39
CA MET A 1 27.36 -6.54 -25.94
C MET A 1 25.99 -6.00 -25.61
N LEU A 2 25.20 -6.80 -24.89
CA LEU A 2 23.80 -6.55 -24.58
C LEU A 2 23.68 -5.46 -23.49
N PHE A 3 22.96 -4.38 -23.80
CA PHE A 3 22.61 -3.29 -22.89
C PHE A 3 21.51 -3.76 -21.92
N VAL A 4 21.77 -3.65 -20.62
CA VAL A 4 20.81 -3.87 -19.53
C VAL A 4 20.07 -2.55 -19.26
N PRO A 5 18.72 -2.47 -19.27
CA PRO A 5 18.01 -1.22 -18.97
C PRO A 5 17.88 -1.01 -17.46
N ALA A 6 18.23 0.18 -16.99
CA ALA A 6 18.02 0.64 -15.61
C ALA A 6 16.53 0.91 -15.34
N CYS A 7 15.87 -0.10 -14.80
CA CYS A 7 14.89 -0.10 -13.71
C CYS A 7 14.58 1.27 -13.03
N ARG A 8 13.28 1.67 -13.03
CA ARG A 8 12.71 2.93 -12.53
C ARG A 8 11.84 2.68 -11.28
N ALA A 9 12.25 3.19 -10.12
CA ALA A 9 11.41 3.23 -8.92
C ALA A 9 10.20 4.20 -9.07
N LEU A 10 9.00 3.72 -8.75
CA LEU A 10 7.75 4.48 -8.72
C LEU A 10 7.48 5.04 -7.30
N ALA A 11 7.16 6.34 -7.21
CA ALA A 11 6.84 7.08 -5.99
C ALA A 11 5.57 6.57 -5.27
N ARG A 12 5.46 6.82 -3.95
CA ARG A 12 4.34 6.42 -3.07
C ARG A 12 3.67 7.60 -2.36
N SER A 13 2.45 7.33 -1.88
CA SER A 13 1.45 8.21 -1.24
C SER A 13 1.75 8.55 0.24
N PRO A 14 1.38 9.76 0.75
CA PRO A 14 1.74 10.25 2.09
C PRO A 14 0.65 9.98 3.16
N LEU A 15 0.44 8.72 3.58
CA LEU A 15 -0.63 8.37 4.53
C LEU A 15 -0.22 7.69 5.86
N LEU A 16 1.06 7.64 6.24
CA LEU A 16 1.49 6.82 7.40
C LEU A 16 2.31 7.59 8.46
N SER A 17 1.78 8.68 9.03
CA SER A 17 2.41 9.37 10.17
C SER A 17 1.63 9.29 11.50
N GLN A 18 0.62 8.43 11.61
CA GLN A 18 -0.04 8.16 12.90
C GLN A 18 0.59 6.95 13.61
N ALA A 19 0.50 6.91 14.94
CA ALA A 19 0.93 5.77 15.74
C ALA A 19 0.19 4.51 15.25
N ARG A 20 0.95 3.51 14.79
CA ARG A 20 0.41 2.31 14.13
C ARG A 20 -0.28 1.42 15.16
N THR A 21 -1.41 0.80 14.79
CA THR A 21 -2.33 0.10 15.71
C THR A 21 -2.19 -1.42 15.75
N LEU A 22 -1.28 -2.00 14.95
CA LEU A 22 -1.06 -3.45 14.93
C LEU A 22 -0.86 -4.03 16.34
N SER A 23 -1.40 -5.24 16.53
CA SER A 23 -1.13 -6.03 17.74
C SER A 23 0.37 -6.23 17.90
N THR A 24 0.89 -5.90 19.08
CA THR A 24 2.30 -6.08 19.42
C THR A 24 2.46 -7.06 20.56
N ASN A 25 3.46 -7.94 20.46
CA ASN A 25 3.82 -8.79 21.59
C ASN A 25 4.58 -7.98 22.66
N SER A 26 4.96 -8.64 23.75
CA SER A 26 5.71 -8.01 24.85
C SER A 26 7.04 -7.38 24.43
N ALA A 27 7.59 -7.79 23.29
CA ALA A 27 8.81 -7.24 22.69
C ALA A 27 8.55 -6.11 21.67
N GLY A 28 7.31 -5.70 21.46
CA GLY A 28 6.93 -4.64 20.53
C GLY A 28 6.89 -5.08 19.06
N VAL A 29 6.88 -6.39 18.79
CA VAL A 29 6.86 -6.92 17.42
C VAL A 29 5.43 -6.89 16.85
N PRO A 30 5.20 -6.17 15.74
CA PRO A 30 3.88 -5.98 15.15
C PRO A 30 3.42 -7.24 14.39
N SER A 31 2.17 -7.67 14.55
CA SER A 31 1.60 -8.85 13.88
C SER A 31 0.17 -8.57 13.41
N LEU A 32 -0.21 -9.17 12.27
CA LEU A 32 -1.55 -9.05 11.69
C LEU A 32 -2.33 -10.34 11.93
N LEU A 33 -3.18 -10.36 12.96
CA LEU A 33 -3.97 -11.55 13.34
C LEU A 33 -5.42 -11.46 12.85
N THR A 34 -5.98 -10.27 12.82
CA THR A 34 -7.32 -9.93 12.30
C THR A 34 -7.32 -8.49 11.78
N LEU A 35 -8.28 -8.12 10.93
CA LEU A 35 -8.43 -6.72 10.49
C LEU A 35 -8.93 -5.78 11.60
N ALA A 36 -9.37 -6.31 12.74
CA ALA A 36 -9.58 -5.51 13.93
C ALA A 36 -8.28 -4.86 14.44
N ASP A 37 -7.12 -5.47 14.17
CA ASP A 37 -5.79 -4.98 14.57
C ASP A 37 -5.36 -3.74 13.76
N LEU A 38 -6.04 -3.44 12.66
CA LEU A 38 -5.72 -2.31 11.80
C LEU A 38 -6.72 -1.17 11.97
N SER A 39 -6.22 0.07 11.93
CA SER A 39 -7.07 1.25 11.76
C SER A 39 -7.62 1.34 10.33
N LEU A 40 -8.65 2.16 10.11
CA LEU A 40 -9.20 2.36 8.77
C LEU A 40 -8.18 2.95 7.80
N ASP A 41 -7.34 3.88 8.27
CA ASP A 41 -6.27 4.49 7.48
C ASP A 41 -5.19 3.45 7.11
N GLU A 42 -4.88 2.52 8.02
CA GLU A 42 -3.95 1.43 7.75
C GLU A 42 -4.52 0.44 6.73
N ILE A 43 -5.80 0.07 6.84
CA ILE A 43 -6.49 -0.76 5.85
C ILE A 43 -6.46 -0.07 4.48
N GLU A 44 -6.79 1.23 4.42
CA GLU A 44 -6.74 2.00 3.18
C GLU A 44 -5.32 2.05 2.61
N GLY A 45 -4.31 2.27 3.44
CA GLY A 45 -2.89 2.27 3.04
C GLY A 45 -2.45 0.94 2.43
N VAL A 46 -2.82 -0.18 3.05
CA VAL A 46 -2.55 -1.53 2.52
C VAL A 46 -3.23 -1.73 1.16
N LEU A 47 -4.50 -1.33 1.02
CA LEU A 47 -5.26 -1.49 -0.23
C LEU A 47 -4.72 -0.61 -1.36
N GLN A 48 -4.42 0.65 -1.08
CA GLN A 48 -3.80 1.58 -2.04
C GLN A 48 -2.44 1.03 -2.52
N ARG A 49 -1.63 0.51 -1.59
CA ARG A 49 -0.34 -0.10 -1.95
C ARG A 49 -0.52 -1.37 -2.77
N SER A 50 -1.52 -2.18 -2.47
CA SER A 50 -1.89 -3.38 -3.24
C SER A 50 -2.24 -3.03 -4.69
N ALA A 51 -3.10 -2.01 -4.89
CA ALA A 51 -3.44 -1.54 -6.23
C ALA A 51 -2.23 -0.98 -6.99
N GLN A 52 -1.31 -0.30 -6.29
CA GLN A 52 -0.06 0.17 -6.89
C GLN A 52 0.81 -1.00 -7.37
N PHE A 53 0.98 -2.06 -6.57
CA PHE A 53 1.68 -3.27 -6.98
C PHE A 53 1.05 -3.90 -8.23
N LYS A 54 -0.27 -4.11 -8.19
CA LYS A 54 -1.04 -4.67 -9.30
C LYS A 54 -0.84 -3.87 -10.59
N ARG A 55 -1.05 -2.55 -10.56
CA ARG A 55 -0.89 -1.67 -11.73
C ARG A 55 0.54 -1.72 -12.28
N THR A 56 1.52 -1.62 -11.39
CA THR A 56 2.94 -1.56 -11.77
C THR A 56 3.38 -2.84 -12.44
N MET A 57 3.05 -3.99 -11.85
CA MET A 57 3.44 -5.31 -12.37
C MET A 57 2.63 -5.74 -13.59
N LYS A 58 1.35 -5.35 -13.72
CA LYS A 58 0.55 -5.67 -14.91
C LYS A 58 0.89 -4.79 -16.12
N ARG A 59 1.21 -3.51 -15.94
CA ARG A 59 1.59 -2.59 -17.05
C ARG A 59 2.91 -2.97 -17.72
N THR A 60 3.76 -3.71 -17.01
CA THR A 60 5.16 -4.01 -17.38
C THR A 60 5.37 -5.42 -17.91
N ALA A 61 4.29 -6.16 -18.22
CA ALA A 61 4.35 -7.34 -19.07
C ALA A 61 4.98 -7.09 -20.47
N MET A 62 5.34 -5.83 -20.79
CA MET A 62 6.09 -5.40 -21.99
C MET A 62 7.54 -4.92 -21.74
N GLY A 63 8.15 -5.14 -20.57
CA GLY A 63 9.59 -4.92 -20.37
C GLY A 63 9.96 -4.11 -19.12
N VAL A 64 10.68 -4.80 -18.21
CA VAL A 64 11.33 -4.31 -16.99
C VAL A 64 10.37 -3.65 -15.99
N CYS A 65 9.91 -4.44 -15.03
CA CYS A 65 9.14 -3.98 -13.88
C CYS A 65 10.09 -3.75 -12.70
N ASP A 66 10.02 -2.55 -12.12
CA ASP A 66 10.86 -2.20 -10.99
C ASP A 66 9.97 -1.75 -9.84
N ILE A 67 9.39 -2.75 -9.17
CA ILE A 67 8.82 -2.53 -7.85
C ILE A 67 9.95 -2.52 -6.83
N GLU A 68 9.80 -1.71 -5.79
CA GLU A 68 10.70 -1.73 -4.65
C GLU A 68 10.80 -3.15 -4.09
N ARG A 69 12.04 -3.64 -3.95
CA ARG A 69 12.33 -4.97 -3.43
C ARG A 69 12.43 -4.92 -1.91
N SER A 70 11.31 -4.59 -1.26
CA SER A 70 11.25 -4.38 0.20
C SER A 70 11.66 -5.61 1.03
N LEU A 71 11.62 -6.81 0.44
CA LEU A 71 12.07 -8.05 1.07
C LEU A 71 13.44 -8.52 0.54
N GLU A 72 14.24 -7.65 -0.08
CA GLU A 72 15.56 -8.05 -0.59
C GLU A 72 16.43 -8.67 0.53
N ARG A 73 16.88 -9.90 0.28
CA ARG A 73 17.67 -10.75 1.21
C ARG A 73 16.94 -11.19 2.49
N LYS A 74 15.63 -10.94 2.59
CA LYS A 74 14.80 -11.43 3.68
C LYS A 74 14.23 -12.81 3.38
N THR A 75 14.07 -13.63 4.41
CA THR A 75 13.41 -14.93 4.34
C THR A 75 12.09 -14.87 5.09
N ILE A 76 11.01 -15.34 4.48
CA ILE A 76 9.69 -15.43 5.11
C ILE A 76 9.32 -16.90 5.24
N ALA A 77 9.07 -17.35 6.48
CA ALA A 77 8.53 -18.68 6.72
C ALA A 77 7.03 -18.71 6.37
N ILE A 78 6.62 -19.62 5.50
CA ILE A 78 5.23 -19.83 5.09
C ILE A 78 4.77 -21.15 5.71
N LEU A 79 4.21 -21.08 6.92
CA LEU A 79 3.88 -22.22 7.78
C LEU A 79 2.42 -22.63 7.62
N PHE A 80 2.18 -23.84 7.13
CA PHE A 80 0.82 -24.34 6.88
C PHE A 80 0.55 -25.60 7.70
N SER A 81 -0.50 -25.59 8.53
CA SER A 81 -1.08 -26.78 9.15
C SER A 81 -2.14 -27.45 8.25
N LYS A 82 -2.67 -26.71 7.26
CA LYS A 82 -3.68 -27.18 6.29
C LYS A 82 -3.25 -26.84 4.86
N ARG A 83 -3.60 -27.71 3.90
CA ARG A 83 -3.32 -27.48 2.48
C ARG A 83 -4.03 -26.21 1.98
N SER A 84 -3.40 -25.53 1.02
CA SER A 84 -3.99 -24.38 0.31
C SER A 84 -3.26 -24.11 -0.99
N THR A 85 -3.99 -23.99 -2.09
CA THR A 85 -3.41 -23.56 -3.38
C THR A 85 -3.26 -22.04 -3.42
N ARG A 86 -4.36 -21.30 -3.25
CA ARG A 86 -4.41 -19.83 -3.40
C ARG A 86 -3.45 -19.13 -2.45
N THR A 87 -3.53 -19.46 -1.17
CA THR A 87 -2.71 -18.80 -0.15
C THR A 87 -1.23 -19.11 -0.37
N ARG A 88 -0.88 -20.35 -0.73
CA ARG A 88 0.53 -20.73 -1.00
C ARG A 88 1.09 -20.00 -2.21
N VAL A 89 0.41 -20.11 -3.35
CA VAL A 89 0.86 -19.49 -4.60
C VAL A 89 0.93 -17.97 -4.47
N ALA A 90 -0.08 -17.34 -3.85
CA ALA A 90 -0.07 -15.91 -3.60
C ALA A 90 1.10 -15.51 -2.70
N SER A 91 1.32 -16.20 -1.58
CA SER A 91 2.39 -15.85 -0.62
C SER A 91 3.79 -16.05 -1.20
N GLU A 92 4.09 -17.23 -1.75
CA GLU A 92 5.41 -17.51 -2.34
C GLU A 92 5.72 -16.56 -3.50
N SER A 93 4.77 -16.32 -4.40
CA SER A 93 4.99 -15.40 -5.52
C SER A 93 5.08 -13.94 -5.10
N SER A 94 4.45 -13.56 -3.98
CA SER A 94 4.56 -12.22 -3.39
C SER A 94 5.95 -11.98 -2.81
N VAL A 95 6.46 -12.92 -2.01
CA VAL A 95 7.80 -12.83 -1.41
C VAL A 95 8.86 -12.75 -2.50
N ALA A 96 8.75 -13.61 -3.52
CA ALA A 96 9.66 -13.58 -4.66
C ALA A 96 9.59 -12.25 -5.44
N ALA A 97 8.39 -11.70 -5.66
CA ALA A 97 8.21 -10.42 -6.35
C ALA A 97 8.86 -9.25 -5.57
N LEU A 98 8.78 -9.27 -4.25
CA LEU A 98 9.42 -8.28 -3.38
C LEU A 98 10.92 -8.54 -3.15
N GLY A 99 11.50 -9.54 -3.82
CA GLY A 99 12.93 -9.82 -3.80
C GLY A 99 13.43 -10.70 -2.65
N GLY A 100 12.54 -11.28 -1.85
CA GLY A 100 12.89 -12.18 -0.75
C GLY A 100 12.81 -13.66 -1.11
N HIS A 101 13.03 -14.51 -0.12
CA HIS A 101 12.90 -15.97 -0.21
C HIS A 101 11.71 -16.47 0.62
N GLY A 102 10.70 -17.04 -0.02
CA GLY A 102 9.60 -17.70 0.67
C GLY A 102 9.95 -19.15 1.00
N MET A 103 10.10 -19.47 2.27
CA MET A 103 10.39 -20.83 2.75
C MET A 103 9.10 -21.51 3.16
N PHE A 104 8.61 -22.46 2.35
CA PHE A 104 7.41 -23.21 2.66
C PHE A 104 7.69 -24.30 3.71
N LEU A 105 6.91 -24.29 4.79
CA LEU A 105 7.00 -25.25 5.89
C LEU A 105 5.69 -26.04 5.95
N ALA A 106 5.69 -27.24 5.38
CA ALA A 106 4.51 -28.12 5.37
C ALA A 106 4.38 -28.92 6.68
N PRO A 107 3.19 -29.43 7.03
CA PRO A 107 3.01 -30.25 8.22
C PRO A 107 3.82 -31.55 8.17
N SER A 108 4.14 -32.05 6.97
CA SER A 108 4.95 -33.25 6.77
C SER A 108 6.45 -33.02 6.96
N ASP A 109 6.88 -31.77 7.00
CA ASP A 109 8.29 -31.39 6.87
C ASP A 109 8.88 -30.88 8.20
N ILE A 110 8.04 -30.28 9.05
CA ILE A 110 8.45 -29.71 10.35
C ILE A 110 7.94 -30.55 11.54
N GLN A 111 8.53 -30.32 12.72
CA GLN A 111 8.24 -31.09 13.93
C GLN A 111 7.03 -30.55 14.74
N LEU A 112 6.48 -29.40 14.34
CA LEU A 112 5.39 -28.71 15.04
C LEU A 112 4.18 -29.64 15.24
N GLY A 113 3.79 -29.82 16.50
CA GLY A 113 2.63 -30.64 16.88
C GLY A 113 2.89 -32.15 16.89
N VAL A 114 4.11 -32.58 16.55
CA VAL A 114 4.54 -33.99 16.63
C VAL A 114 5.65 -34.15 17.67
N ASN A 115 6.81 -33.54 17.43
CA ASN A 115 7.99 -33.65 18.29
C ASN A 115 8.46 -32.29 18.85
N GLU A 116 7.76 -31.20 18.52
CA GLU A 116 8.10 -29.85 18.97
C GLU A 116 6.85 -29.05 19.37
N SER A 117 6.99 -28.26 20.43
CA SER A 117 5.93 -27.40 20.95
C SER A 117 5.81 -26.11 20.12
N LEU A 118 4.62 -25.48 20.13
CA LEU A 118 4.40 -24.24 19.39
C LEU A 118 5.32 -23.09 19.86
N PRO A 119 5.54 -22.84 21.17
CA PRO A 119 6.49 -21.82 21.62
C PRO A 119 7.93 -22.08 21.17
N ASP A 120 8.38 -23.33 21.21
CA ASP A 120 9.74 -23.70 20.79
C ASP A 120 9.91 -23.47 19.29
N THR A 121 8.97 -23.97 18.48
CA THR A 121 8.96 -23.71 17.03
C THR A 121 8.92 -22.21 16.73
N ALA A 122 8.11 -21.43 17.45
CA ALA A 122 8.03 -19.98 17.25
C ALA A 122 9.39 -19.30 17.46
N ARG A 123 10.08 -19.62 18.55
CA ARG A 123 11.40 -19.06 18.90
C ARG A 123 12.50 -19.52 17.94
N VAL A 124 12.51 -20.81 17.60
CA VAL A 124 13.51 -21.38 16.68
C VAL A 124 13.33 -20.79 15.28
N VAL A 125 12.12 -20.83 14.73
CA VAL A 125 11.85 -20.32 13.38
C VAL A 125 12.11 -18.82 13.31
N SER A 126 11.59 -18.03 14.26
CA SER A 126 11.79 -16.57 14.26
C SER A 126 13.25 -16.13 14.40
N SER A 127 14.14 -16.98 14.92
CA SER A 127 15.58 -16.70 14.95
C SER A 127 16.28 -16.86 13.59
N MET A 128 15.62 -17.52 12.62
CA MET A 128 16.21 -17.90 11.33
C MET A 128 15.54 -17.22 10.13
N VAL A 129 14.42 -16.52 10.34
CA VAL A 129 13.65 -15.83 9.29
C VAL A 129 13.29 -14.41 9.72
N ASP A 130 12.87 -13.58 8.78
CA ASP A 130 12.51 -12.16 8.99
C ASP A 130 11.00 -11.95 9.17
N GLY A 131 10.20 -12.99 8.97
CA GLY A 131 8.74 -12.93 9.16
C GLY A 131 8.10 -14.30 8.99
N ILE A 132 6.91 -14.47 9.56
CA ILE A 132 6.14 -15.71 9.52
C ILE A 132 4.75 -15.43 8.96
N MET A 133 4.33 -16.18 7.96
CA MET A 133 2.94 -16.22 7.51
C MET A 133 2.36 -17.59 7.83
N ALA A 134 1.35 -17.62 8.68
CA ALA A 134 0.85 -18.86 9.27
C ALA A 134 -0.60 -19.16 8.87
N ARG A 135 -0.85 -20.35 8.34
CA ARG A 135 -2.18 -20.93 8.13
C ARG A 135 -2.38 -22.08 9.11
N VAL A 136 -3.14 -21.84 10.16
CA VAL A 136 -3.25 -22.73 11.33
C VAL A 136 -4.66 -23.32 11.48
N GLY A 137 -4.80 -24.28 12.40
CA GLY A 137 -6.08 -24.86 12.77
C GLY A 137 -6.91 -23.88 13.59
N GLY A 138 -6.56 -23.71 14.85
CA GLY A 138 -7.19 -22.79 15.81
C GLY A 138 -6.58 -21.39 15.80
N HIS A 139 -7.36 -20.39 16.19
CA HIS A 139 -6.86 -19.01 16.32
C HIS A 139 -5.79 -18.85 17.42
N HIS A 140 -5.92 -19.60 18.52
CA HIS A 140 -4.93 -19.60 19.61
C HIS A 140 -3.52 -20.04 19.15
N GLU A 141 -3.41 -20.82 18.07
CA GLU A 141 -2.11 -21.21 17.52
C GLU A 141 -1.40 -20.01 16.88
N VAL A 142 -2.12 -19.13 16.16
CA VAL A 142 -1.49 -17.94 15.57
C VAL A 142 -1.23 -16.85 16.62
N GLU A 143 -2.09 -16.73 17.64
CA GLU A 143 -1.84 -15.88 18.81
C GLU A 143 -0.57 -16.33 19.56
N GLY A 144 -0.44 -17.65 19.80
CA GLY A 144 0.74 -18.25 20.41
C GLY A 144 2.02 -17.99 19.61
N LEU A 145 1.97 -18.22 18.29
CA LEU A 145 3.09 -17.89 17.39
C LEU A 145 3.49 -16.41 17.51
N ALA A 146 2.53 -15.49 17.43
CA ALA A 146 2.81 -14.05 17.52
C ALA A 146 3.38 -13.64 18.88
N SER A 147 2.89 -14.25 19.96
CA SER A 147 3.34 -13.94 21.32
C SER A 147 4.79 -14.34 21.59
N GLU A 148 5.25 -15.43 20.98
CA GLU A 148 6.58 -16.04 21.22
C GLU A 148 7.60 -15.74 20.11
N SER A 149 7.15 -15.20 18.97
CA SER A 149 8.00 -14.89 17.83
C SER A 149 8.78 -13.58 18.01
N ALA A 150 10.07 -13.62 17.67
CA ALA A 150 10.91 -12.42 17.60
C ALA A 150 10.69 -11.60 16.31
N VAL A 151 9.94 -12.14 15.34
CA VAL A 151 9.64 -11.50 14.05
C VAL A 151 8.13 -11.46 13.79
N PRO A 152 7.66 -10.60 12.88
CA PRO A 152 6.23 -10.44 12.67
C PRO A 152 5.50 -11.69 12.19
N VAL A 153 4.25 -11.84 12.63
CA VAL A 153 3.37 -12.94 12.23
C VAL A 153 2.14 -12.42 11.49
N ILE A 154 1.87 -13.00 10.31
CA ILE A 154 0.68 -12.71 9.49
C ILE A 154 -0.23 -13.93 9.50
N ASN A 155 -1.47 -13.75 9.98
CA ASN A 155 -2.52 -14.76 9.91
C ASN A 155 -2.99 -14.93 8.46
N ALA A 156 -2.57 -16.03 7.85
CA ALA A 156 -2.96 -16.41 6.51
C ALA A 156 -4.33 -17.10 6.45
N LEU A 157 -4.74 -17.74 7.55
CA LEU A 157 -6.07 -18.28 7.86
C LEU A 157 -5.99 -18.99 9.22
N SER A 158 -7.02 -18.81 10.04
CA SER A 158 -7.28 -19.58 11.27
C SER A 158 -8.75 -20.01 11.32
N SER A 159 -9.14 -20.78 12.33
CA SER A 159 -10.56 -21.12 12.55
C SER A 159 -11.46 -19.91 12.77
N ARG A 160 -10.92 -18.80 13.31
CA ARG A 160 -11.71 -17.62 13.68
C ARG A 160 -11.63 -16.49 12.66
N PHE A 161 -10.46 -16.26 12.06
CA PHE A 161 -10.21 -15.10 11.18
C PHE A 161 -9.39 -15.47 9.94
N HIS A 162 -9.65 -14.78 8.84
CA HIS A 162 -8.94 -14.81 7.57
C HIS A 162 -8.71 -13.38 6.99
N PRO A 163 -7.83 -12.55 7.59
CA PRO A 163 -7.78 -11.11 7.28
C PRO A 163 -7.29 -10.83 5.86
N THR A 164 -6.37 -11.66 5.36
CA THR A 164 -5.83 -11.56 3.99
C THR A 164 -6.87 -11.83 2.89
N GLN A 165 -7.96 -12.54 3.20
CA GLN A 165 -9.08 -12.71 2.26
C GLN A 165 -9.90 -11.43 2.19
N ILE A 166 -10.32 -10.88 3.33
CA ILE A 166 -11.15 -9.67 3.36
C ILE A 166 -10.42 -8.47 2.73
N LEU A 167 -9.10 -8.36 2.87
CA LEU A 167 -8.33 -7.36 2.11
C LEU A 167 -8.47 -7.53 0.60
N ALA A 168 -8.46 -8.76 0.09
CA ALA A 168 -8.64 -9.02 -1.34
C ALA A 168 -10.08 -8.71 -1.78
N ASP A 169 -11.08 -9.02 -0.95
CA ASP A 169 -12.48 -8.68 -1.20
C ASP A 169 -12.63 -7.16 -1.32
N LEU A 170 -12.12 -6.41 -0.34
CA LEU A 170 -12.17 -4.94 -0.33
C LEU A 170 -11.45 -4.34 -1.54
N LEU A 171 -10.26 -4.81 -1.90
CA LEU A 171 -9.56 -4.36 -3.11
C LEU A 171 -10.43 -4.58 -4.35
N THR A 172 -11.07 -5.75 -4.45
CA THR A 172 -11.93 -6.12 -5.57
C THR A 172 -13.17 -5.23 -5.66
N MET A 173 -13.80 -4.91 -4.52
CA MET A 173 -14.94 -4.01 -4.46
C MET A 173 -14.55 -2.57 -4.86
N LEU A 174 -13.41 -2.06 -4.36
CA LEU A 174 -12.92 -0.72 -4.69
C LEU A 174 -12.54 -0.56 -6.16
N GLU A 175 -12.05 -1.63 -6.80
CA GLU A 175 -11.73 -1.63 -8.24
C GLU A 175 -12.96 -1.39 -9.13
N LEU A 176 -14.19 -1.65 -8.65
CA LEU A 176 -15.42 -1.33 -9.37
C LEU A 176 -15.72 0.17 -9.41
N HIS A 177 -15.17 0.93 -8.46
CA HIS A 177 -15.45 2.34 -8.26
C HIS A 177 -14.33 3.26 -8.78
N GLY A 178 -13.19 2.71 -9.20
CA GLY A 178 -12.09 3.48 -9.77
C GLY A 178 -12.22 3.63 -11.29
N ALA A 179 -12.02 4.85 -11.82
CA ALA A 179 -11.78 5.02 -13.25
C ALA A 179 -10.42 4.42 -13.63
N GLU A 180 -10.29 3.82 -14.82
CA GLU A 180 -9.08 3.10 -15.27
C GLU A 180 -7.77 3.92 -15.16
N ASN A 181 -7.86 5.25 -15.02
CA ASN A 181 -6.74 6.18 -14.98
C ASN A 181 -6.60 7.03 -13.69
N GLU A 182 -7.46 6.88 -12.67
CA GLU A 182 -7.53 7.84 -11.52
C GLU A 182 -7.08 7.32 -10.14
N GLY A 183 -6.43 6.16 -10.05
CA GLY A 183 -6.04 5.62 -8.74
C GLY A 183 -7.10 4.66 -8.18
N LEU A 184 -6.83 4.03 -7.03
CA LEU A 184 -7.83 3.14 -6.40
C LEU A 184 -8.82 4.05 -5.66
N ALA A 185 -10.12 3.77 -5.75
CA ALA A 185 -11.13 4.49 -4.98
C ALA A 185 -10.82 4.44 -3.47
N SER A 186 -11.21 5.49 -2.75
CA SER A 186 -11.08 5.52 -1.29
C SER A 186 -12.06 4.57 -0.62
N LEU A 187 -11.77 4.13 0.61
CA LEU A 187 -12.73 3.34 1.42
C LEU A 187 -14.11 4.02 1.54
N GLN A 188 -14.16 5.35 1.48
CA GLN A 188 -15.40 6.13 1.50
C GLN A 188 -16.36 5.76 0.36
N SER A 189 -15.87 5.26 -0.79
CA SER A 189 -16.72 4.85 -1.90
C SER A 189 -17.56 3.60 -1.57
N LEU A 190 -17.18 2.84 -0.54
CA LEU A 190 -17.94 1.70 -0.05
C LEU A 190 -18.91 2.05 1.09
N GLN A 191 -18.87 3.28 1.61
CA GLN A 191 -19.75 3.68 2.71
C GLN A 191 -21.23 3.57 2.28
N GLY A 192 -22.05 2.98 3.15
CA GLY A 192 -23.48 2.72 2.90
C GLY A 192 -23.77 1.57 1.93
N LYS A 193 -22.74 0.92 1.37
CA LYS A 193 -22.93 -0.30 0.56
C LYS A 193 -23.36 -1.45 1.45
N LYS A 194 -24.31 -2.26 0.94
CA LYS A 194 -24.82 -3.44 1.64
C LYS A 194 -24.18 -4.71 1.09
N VAL A 195 -23.55 -5.48 1.97
CA VAL A 195 -23.03 -6.81 1.71
C VAL A 195 -23.98 -7.83 2.35
N ALA A 196 -24.50 -8.74 1.55
CA ALA A 196 -25.29 -9.88 2.00
C ALA A 196 -24.39 -11.11 2.11
N TRP A 197 -24.21 -11.63 3.32
CA TRP A 197 -23.62 -12.95 3.55
C TRP A 197 -24.72 -14.00 3.58
N VAL A 198 -24.60 -15.04 2.75
CA VAL A 198 -25.52 -16.18 2.76
C VAL A 198 -24.68 -17.44 2.95
N GLY A 199 -24.60 -17.96 4.17
CA GLY A 199 -23.65 -19.03 4.43
C GLY A 199 -23.41 -19.34 5.91
N ASP A 200 -22.31 -20.04 6.18
CA ASP A 200 -21.93 -20.48 7.51
C ASP A 200 -21.45 -19.33 8.41
N SER A 201 -21.47 -19.52 9.73
CA SER A 201 -20.81 -18.63 10.68
C SER A 201 -19.33 -19.02 10.78
N ASN A 202 -18.51 -18.50 9.88
CA ASN A 202 -17.13 -18.95 9.70
C ASN A 202 -16.09 -17.81 9.77
N ASN A 203 -14.83 -18.15 9.54
CA ASN A 203 -13.71 -17.21 9.61
C ASN A 203 -13.78 -16.05 8.62
N ILE A 204 -14.40 -16.23 7.45
CA ILE A 204 -14.61 -15.16 6.48
C ILE A 204 -15.63 -14.16 7.04
N LEU A 205 -16.79 -14.65 7.46
CA LEU A 205 -17.83 -13.83 8.06
C LEU A 205 -17.32 -13.07 9.29
N ASN A 206 -16.54 -13.73 10.15
CA ASN A 206 -16.01 -13.13 11.35
C ASN A 206 -15.10 -11.92 11.08
N ASP A 207 -14.22 -11.99 10.07
CA ASP A 207 -13.44 -10.81 9.70
C ASP A 207 -14.28 -9.73 9.01
N MET A 208 -15.35 -10.08 8.29
CA MET A 208 -16.30 -9.08 7.78
C MET A 208 -16.98 -8.33 8.93
N ILE A 209 -17.41 -9.05 9.98
CA ILE A 209 -18.08 -8.48 11.16
C ILE A 209 -17.20 -7.44 11.85
N VAL A 210 -15.92 -7.71 12.05
CA VAL A 210 -15.00 -6.76 12.73
C VAL A 210 -14.50 -5.64 11.81
N THR A 211 -14.82 -5.66 10.51
CA THR A 211 -14.27 -4.74 9.51
C THR A 211 -15.34 -3.85 8.87
N TYR A 212 -16.34 -4.43 8.22
CA TYR A 212 -17.29 -3.70 7.35
C TYR A 212 -18.10 -2.63 8.10
N PRO A 213 -18.62 -2.88 9.33
CA PRO A 213 -19.30 -1.84 10.09
C PRO A 213 -18.41 -0.65 10.40
N ARG A 214 -17.12 -0.88 10.70
CA ARG A 214 -16.17 0.21 10.93
C ARG A 214 -15.96 1.06 9.68
N MET A 215 -16.06 0.47 8.49
CA MET A 215 -15.96 1.19 7.21
C MET A 215 -17.26 1.92 6.82
N GLY A 216 -18.33 1.80 7.60
CA GLY A 216 -19.64 2.34 7.24
C GLY A 216 -20.44 1.46 6.26
N MET A 217 -19.98 0.23 5.99
CA MET A 217 -20.69 -0.74 5.15
C MET A 217 -21.71 -1.53 5.98
N HIS A 218 -22.86 -1.82 5.38
CA HIS A 218 -23.91 -2.61 6.01
C HIS A 218 -23.69 -4.10 5.73
N LEU A 219 -23.81 -4.94 6.74
CA LEU A 219 -23.64 -6.39 6.62
C LEU A 219 -24.94 -7.08 7.01
N SER A 220 -25.58 -7.76 6.07
CA SER A 220 -26.81 -8.53 6.30
C SER A 220 -26.52 -10.01 6.14
N ILE A 221 -26.79 -10.78 7.17
CA ILE A 221 -26.26 -12.14 7.34
C ILE A 221 -27.45 -13.08 7.38
N ALA A 222 -27.47 -14.07 6.49
CA ALA A 222 -28.31 -15.25 6.59
C ALA A 222 -27.43 -16.46 6.90
N ALA A 223 -27.58 -17.00 8.11
CA ALA A 223 -27.00 -18.27 8.51
C ALA A 223 -28.12 -19.23 8.96
N PRO A 224 -27.99 -20.56 8.78
CA PRO A 224 -28.99 -21.51 9.25
C PRO A 224 -29.28 -21.37 10.75
N GLN A 225 -30.43 -21.86 11.20
CA GLN A 225 -30.74 -21.89 12.63
C GLN A 225 -29.95 -23.00 13.33
N GLY A 226 -29.50 -22.74 14.55
CA GLY A 226 -28.92 -23.75 15.43
C GLY A 226 -27.60 -23.31 16.05
N PRO A 227 -27.18 -24.00 17.14
CA PRO A 227 -25.99 -23.62 17.92
C PRO A 227 -24.68 -23.68 17.12
N ALA A 228 -24.65 -24.46 16.03
CA ALA A 228 -23.47 -24.57 15.15
C ALA A 228 -23.25 -23.32 14.27
N TYR A 229 -24.25 -22.44 14.16
CA TYR A 229 -24.29 -21.29 13.26
C TYR A 229 -24.43 -19.96 14.01
N GLU A 230 -24.28 -20.00 15.33
CA GLU A 230 -24.36 -18.80 16.16
C GLU A 230 -23.17 -17.86 15.92
N ARG A 231 -23.38 -16.60 16.27
CA ARG A 231 -22.36 -15.56 16.27
C ARG A 231 -21.31 -15.85 17.34
N ASP A 232 -20.03 -15.78 16.97
CA ASP A 232 -18.91 -15.94 17.91
C ASP A 232 -18.90 -14.73 18.88
N PRO A 233 -19.09 -14.93 20.20
CA PRO A 233 -19.10 -13.84 21.18
C PRO A 233 -17.80 -13.03 21.24
N VAL A 234 -16.65 -13.66 20.98
CA VAL A 234 -15.34 -12.97 20.97
C VAL A 234 -15.26 -12.01 19.79
N VAL A 235 -15.74 -12.45 18.63
CA VAL A 235 -15.81 -11.63 17.42
C VAL A 235 -16.77 -10.45 17.62
N TRP A 236 -17.91 -10.71 18.27
CA TRP A 236 -18.91 -9.68 18.54
C TRP A 236 -18.38 -8.60 19.50
N ASP A 237 -17.74 -8.98 20.61
CA ASP A 237 -17.09 -8.04 21.54
C ASP A 237 -15.98 -7.23 20.86
N LEU A 238 -15.18 -7.86 19.99
CA LEU A 238 -14.14 -7.19 19.23
C LEU A 238 -14.72 -6.15 18.24
N MET A 239 -15.83 -6.49 17.59
CA MET A 239 -16.56 -5.58 16.72
C MET A 239 -17.11 -4.38 17.51
N GLU A 240 -17.77 -4.61 18.65
CA GLU A 240 -18.30 -3.52 19.49
C GLU A 240 -17.20 -2.59 19.99
N LYS A 241 -16.07 -3.13 20.42
CA LYS A 241 -14.87 -2.36 20.79
C LYS A 241 -14.35 -1.54 19.60
N GLY A 242 -14.25 -2.15 18.42
CA GLY A 242 -13.80 -1.48 17.20
C GLY A 242 -14.72 -0.33 16.79
N LEU A 243 -16.03 -0.48 16.96
CA LEU A 243 -17.02 0.59 16.72
C LEU A 243 -16.91 1.72 17.75
N ALA A 244 -16.71 1.39 19.04
CA ALA A 244 -16.60 2.38 20.12
C ALA A 244 -15.36 3.28 19.97
N GLN A 245 -14.34 2.84 19.25
CA GLN A 245 -13.11 3.61 18.99
C GLN A 245 -13.24 4.59 17.81
N LEU A 246 -14.32 4.54 17.04
CA LEU A 246 -14.50 5.41 15.88
C LEU A 246 -14.77 6.87 16.31
N PRO A 247 -14.32 7.87 15.52
CA PRO A 247 -14.66 9.27 15.76
C PRO A 247 -16.18 9.47 15.83
N LYS A 248 -16.68 10.34 16.72
CA LYS A 248 -18.12 10.58 16.90
C LYS A 248 -18.87 10.98 15.62
N GLN A 249 -18.18 11.60 14.67
CA GLN A 249 -18.73 12.02 13.37
C GLN A 249 -18.71 10.92 12.30
N HIS A 250 -18.17 9.74 12.62
CA HIS A 250 -18.06 8.62 11.70
C HIS A 250 -19.36 7.83 11.66
N THR A 251 -19.95 7.68 10.47
CA THR A 251 -21.16 6.86 10.29
C THR A 251 -20.77 5.40 10.14
N ALA A 252 -20.95 4.63 11.23
CA ALA A 252 -20.78 3.19 11.23
C ALA A 252 -21.87 2.48 10.42
N GLY A 253 -21.51 1.31 9.90
CA GLY A 253 -22.45 0.38 9.29
C GLY A 253 -23.29 -0.36 10.32
N HIS A 254 -24.27 -1.13 9.85
CA HIS A 254 -25.14 -1.93 10.71
C HIS A 254 -25.00 -3.40 10.33
N ILE A 255 -25.11 -4.27 11.33
CA ILE A 255 -25.19 -5.71 11.13
C ILE A 255 -26.64 -6.15 11.35
N GLU A 256 -27.21 -6.81 10.36
CA GLU A 256 -28.49 -7.51 10.47
C GLU A 256 -28.22 -9.02 10.45
N TRP A 257 -28.69 -9.73 11.47
CA TRP A 257 -28.58 -11.19 11.52
C TRP A 257 -29.96 -11.80 11.34
N SER A 258 -30.10 -12.67 10.33
CA SER A 258 -31.33 -13.41 10.03
C SER A 258 -31.02 -14.87 9.72
N HIS A 259 -32.08 -15.64 9.51
CA HIS A 259 -32.01 -17.03 9.06
C HIS A 259 -32.66 -17.23 7.68
N ASP A 260 -33.00 -16.12 7.01
CA ASP A 260 -33.67 -16.12 5.72
C ASP A 260 -32.74 -15.48 4.66
N PRO A 261 -32.21 -16.27 3.71
CA PRO A 261 -31.41 -15.78 2.59
C PRO A 261 -32.10 -14.67 1.79
N GLN A 262 -33.43 -14.72 1.62
CA GLN A 262 -34.16 -13.68 0.88
C GLN A 262 -34.15 -12.34 1.62
N GLN A 263 -34.24 -12.37 2.95
CA GLN A 263 -34.13 -11.17 3.76
C GLN A 263 -32.72 -10.57 3.69
N ALA A 264 -31.68 -11.40 3.72
CA ALA A 264 -30.29 -10.93 3.70
C ALA A 264 -29.93 -10.24 2.38
N VAL A 265 -30.34 -10.81 1.23
CA VAL A 265 -30.00 -10.28 -0.10
C VAL A 265 -30.79 -9.02 -0.49
N LYS A 266 -31.83 -8.65 0.28
CA LYS A 266 -32.65 -7.47 0.00
C LYS A 266 -31.80 -6.19 -0.04
N ASP A 267 -31.89 -5.45 -1.14
CA ASP A 267 -31.15 -4.21 -1.41
C ASP A 267 -29.61 -4.36 -1.38
N ALA A 268 -29.08 -5.59 -1.50
CA ALA A 268 -27.65 -5.86 -1.46
C ALA A 268 -26.92 -5.32 -2.72
N ASP A 269 -25.78 -4.66 -2.51
CA ASP A 269 -24.82 -4.32 -3.58
C ASP A 269 -23.89 -5.51 -3.87
N PHE A 270 -23.55 -6.29 -2.84
CA PHE A 270 -22.69 -7.46 -2.92
C PHE A 270 -23.36 -8.67 -2.26
N ILE A 271 -23.30 -9.84 -2.89
CA ILE A 271 -23.70 -11.11 -2.30
C ILE A 271 -22.45 -11.98 -2.17
N VAL A 272 -22.21 -12.50 -0.97
CA VAL A 272 -21.03 -13.29 -0.63
C VAL A 272 -21.47 -14.61 0.01
N THR A 273 -20.82 -15.70 -0.38
CA THR A 273 -20.99 -17.01 0.24
C THR A 273 -19.65 -17.73 0.26
N ASP A 274 -19.60 -18.82 1.01
CA ASP A 274 -18.46 -19.73 1.10
C ASP A 274 -18.98 -21.16 1.24
N THR A 275 -18.08 -22.11 1.06
CA THR A 275 -18.32 -23.54 1.20
C THR A 275 -18.90 -23.88 2.57
N TRP A 276 -20.04 -24.55 2.57
CA TRP A 276 -20.76 -24.93 3.80
C TRP A 276 -20.13 -26.12 4.53
N TYR A 277 -19.30 -26.91 3.87
CA TYR A 277 -18.71 -28.13 4.43
C TYR A 277 -17.43 -28.54 3.70
N VAL A 278 -16.48 -29.16 4.39
CA VAL A 278 -15.23 -29.65 3.79
C VAL A 278 -15.45 -31.07 3.23
N THR A 279 -14.96 -31.37 2.02
CA THR A 279 -15.04 -32.72 1.44
C THR A 279 -13.73 -33.48 1.55
N VAL A 280 -13.88 -34.80 1.73
CA VAL A 280 -12.97 -35.97 1.76
C VAL A 280 -11.57 -35.87 1.11
N THR A 281 -11.29 -34.95 0.21
CA THR A 281 -9.98 -34.83 -0.47
C THR A 281 -8.89 -34.12 0.34
N ASP A 282 -9.22 -33.52 1.49
CA ASP A 282 -8.29 -32.67 2.27
C ASP A 282 -7.69 -33.30 3.55
N LEU A 283 -7.54 -34.65 3.55
CA LEU A 283 -6.86 -35.54 4.53
C LEU A 283 -7.80 -36.38 5.43
N ARG A 284 -7.70 -37.71 5.26
CA ARG A 284 -7.98 -38.84 6.19
C ARG A 284 -8.92 -38.58 7.40
N ILE A 285 -10.24 -38.80 7.29
CA ILE A 285 -11.14 -38.89 8.47
C ILE A 285 -12.27 -39.94 8.32
N SER A 286 -12.72 -40.43 9.48
CA SER A 286 -13.68 -41.50 9.87
C SER A 286 -15.16 -41.24 9.52
N MET A 287 -16.01 -42.28 9.67
CA MET A 287 -17.47 -42.31 9.47
C MET A 287 -18.30 -41.18 10.14
N GLY A 288 -17.73 -40.43 11.09
CA GLY A 288 -18.43 -39.35 11.81
C GLY A 288 -18.59 -38.04 11.03
N ASP A 289 -17.70 -37.76 10.07
CA ASP A 289 -17.70 -36.48 9.33
C ASP A 289 -18.63 -36.48 8.11
N GLU A 290 -18.94 -37.65 7.54
CA GLU A 290 -19.95 -37.79 6.49
C GLU A 290 -21.35 -37.46 7.02
N ALA A 291 -21.66 -37.89 8.25
CA ALA A 291 -22.90 -37.55 8.92
C ALA A 291 -23.01 -36.03 9.21
N GLN A 292 -21.89 -35.35 9.52
CA GLN A 292 -21.87 -33.89 9.68
C GLN A 292 -22.09 -33.16 8.36
N LYS A 293 -21.50 -33.65 7.25
CA LYS A 293 -21.76 -33.12 5.91
C LYS A 293 -23.23 -33.21 5.55
N ASP A 294 -23.85 -34.38 5.73
CA ASP A 294 -25.26 -34.58 5.38
C ASP A 294 -26.19 -33.72 6.23
N GLN A 295 -25.87 -33.53 7.51
CA GLN A 295 -26.60 -32.61 8.38
C GLN A 295 -26.48 -31.16 7.89
N ARG A 296 -25.26 -30.70 7.57
CA ARG A 296 -25.05 -29.37 7.01
C ARG A 296 -25.82 -29.20 5.70
N LEU A 297 -25.78 -30.16 4.78
CA LEU A 297 -26.58 -30.09 3.54
C LEU A 297 -28.09 -29.95 3.78
N ARG A 298 -28.61 -30.52 4.88
CA ARG A 298 -30.01 -30.32 5.29
C ARG A 298 -30.24 -28.92 5.87
N ASP A 299 -29.35 -28.47 6.74
CA ASP A 299 -29.47 -27.16 7.41
C ASP A 299 -29.37 -26.00 6.42
N PHE A 300 -28.56 -26.15 5.37
CA PHE A 300 -28.37 -25.17 4.30
C PHE A 300 -29.40 -25.29 3.15
N GLN A 301 -30.47 -26.07 3.30
CA GLN A 301 -31.53 -26.09 2.29
C GLN A 301 -32.14 -24.70 2.09
N GLY A 302 -32.12 -24.22 0.84
CA GLY A 302 -32.58 -22.87 0.49
C GLY A 302 -31.52 -21.76 0.59
N PHE A 303 -30.29 -22.07 1.01
CA PHE A 303 -29.20 -21.09 1.12
C PHE A 303 -28.35 -20.96 -0.15
N GLN A 304 -28.58 -21.79 -1.17
CA GLN A 304 -27.82 -21.71 -2.42
C GLN A 304 -28.02 -20.34 -3.09
N VAL A 305 -26.92 -19.66 -3.37
CA VAL A 305 -26.95 -18.38 -4.08
C VAL A 305 -27.24 -18.63 -5.56
N THR A 306 -28.38 -18.11 -6.02
CA THR A 306 -28.84 -18.21 -7.41
C THR A 306 -29.34 -16.85 -7.90
N GLU A 307 -29.40 -16.64 -9.22
CA GLU A 307 -30.05 -15.44 -9.80
C GLU A 307 -31.53 -15.35 -9.37
N GLN A 308 -32.19 -16.49 -9.17
CA GLN A 308 -33.56 -16.53 -8.65
C GLN A 308 -33.63 -16.00 -7.22
N LEU A 309 -32.75 -16.45 -6.32
CA LEU A 309 -32.69 -15.98 -4.94
C LEU A 309 -32.47 -14.46 -4.89
N ALA A 310 -31.47 -13.98 -5.63
CA ALA A 310 -31.15 -12.55 -5.69
C ALA A 310 -32.34 -11.73 -6.22
N ARG A 311 -33.03 -12.21 -7.25
CA ARG A 311 -34.22 -11.54 -7.80
C ARG A 311 -35.41 -11.55 -6.84
N GLN A 312 -35.69 -12.68 -6.20
CA GLN A 312 -36.84 -12.84 -5.29
C GLN A 312 -36.65 -12.08 -3.98
N GLY A 313 -35.45 -12.12 -3.42
CA GLY A 313 -35.10 -11.35 -2.22
C GLY A 313 -34.93 -9.85 -2.47
N GLY A 314 -34.88 -9.41 -3.73
CA GLY A 314 -34.81 -7.99 -4.09
C GLY A 314 -33.41 -7.39 -3.97
N ALA A 315 -32.37 -8.12 -4.37
CA ALA A 315 -31.03 -7.56 -4.54
C ALA A 315 -31.02 -6.45 -5.61
N LYS A 316 -30.06 -5.52 -5.52
CA LYS A 316 -29.97 -4.40 -6.47
C LYS A 316 -29.72 -4.90 -7.89
N PRO A 317 -30.23 -4.23 -8.95
CA PRO A 317 -30.08 -4.72 -10.33
C PRO A 317 -28.64 -4.94 -10.80
N ASP A 318 -27.67 -4.21 -10.25
CA ASP A 318 -26.24 -4.22 -10.56
C ASP A 318 -25.38 -4.98 -9.54
N TRP A 319 -26.02 -5.77 -8.65
CA TRP A 319 -25.34 -6.53 -7.61
C TRP A 319 -24.17 -7.38 -8.15
N LYS A 320 -23.14 -7.54 -7.31
CA LYS A 320 -21.92 -8.32 -7.60
C LYS A 320 -21.76 -9.50 -6.66
N PHE A 321 -21.08 -10.53 -7.14
CA PHE A 321 -20.87 -11.78 -6.42
C PHE A 321 -19.40 -12.00 -6.06
N LEU A 322 -19.13 -12.41 -4.81
CA LEU A 322 -17.80 -12.77 -4.30
C LEU A 322 -17.83 -14.16 -3.65
N HIS A 323 -16.71 -14.87 -3.69
CA HIS A 323 -16.54 -16.20 -3.10
C HIS A 323 -15.05 -16.53 -2.94
N CYS A 324 -14.59 -16.81 -1.71
CA CYS A 324 -13.16 -16.94 -1.39
C CYS A 324 -12.45 -18.18 -1.95
N LEU A 325 -13.22 -19.16 -2.44
CA LEU A 325 -12.78 -20.44 -3.03
C LEU A 325 -12.15 -21.39 -2.00
N PRO A 326 -12.17 -22.72 -2.23
CA PRO A 326 -12.64 -23.41 -3.43
C PRO A 326 -14.16 -23.51 -3.44
N ARG A 327 -14.80 -23.32 -4.60
CA ARG A 327 -16.25 -23.39 -4.74
C ARG A 327 -16.73 -24.83 -4.98
N LYS A 328 -17.89 -25.19 -4.45
CA LYS A 328 -18.70 -26.36 -4.77
C LYS A 328 -20.06 -25.95 -5.34
N ALA A 329 -20.81 -26.94 -5.83
CA ALA A 329 -22.07 -26.70 -6.52
C ALA A 329 -23.21 -26.32 -5.57
N GLU A 330 -23.07 -26.63 -4.29
CA GLU A 330 -24.12 -26.49 -3.28
C GLU A 330 -24.32 -25.03 -2.85
N GLU A 331 -23.25 -24.27 -2.65
CA GLU A 331 -23.34 -22.89 -2.14
C GLU A 331 -23.74 -21.85 -3.19
N VAL A 332 -23.43 -22.08 -4.46
CA VAL A 332 -23.75 -21.15 -5.54
C VAL A 332 -23.94 -21.90 -6.86
N SER A 333 -24.92 -21.45 -7.65
CA SER A 333 -25.17 -22.01 -8.99
C SER A 333 -24.16 -21.53 -10.04
N ASP A 334 -24.02 -22.29 -11.13
CA ASP A 334 -23.04 -22.00 -12.19
C ASP A 334 -23.30 -20.66 -12.91
N ASP A 335 -24.57 -20.30 -13.09
CA ASP A 335 -25.00 -19.06 -13.73
C ASP A 335 -24.60 -17.81 -12.93
N VAL A 336 -24.58 -17.90 -11.60
CA VAL A 336 -24.02 -16.84 -10.75
C VAL A 336 -22.51 -16.89 -10.75
N PHE A 337 -21.92 -18.05 -10.49
CA PHE A 337 -20.48 -18.20 -10.27
C PHE A 337 -19.64 -17.87 -11.49
N TYR A 338 -20.08 -18.28 -12.69
CA TYR A 338 -19.44 -17.96 -13.97
C TYR A 338 -20.12 -16.80 -14.71
N GLY A 339 -21.18 -16.23 -14.10
CA GLY A 339 -21.94 -15.14 -14.69
C GLY A 339 -21.20 -13.80 -14.69
N PRO A 340 -21.76 -12.78 -15.38
CA PRO A 340 -21.15 -11.45 -15.52
C PRO A 340 -21.11 -10.64 -14.22
N ARG A 341 -21.79 -11.11 -13.17
CA ARG A 341 -21.79 -10.49 -11.83
C ARG A 341 -20.65 -10.99 -10.95
N SER A 342 -20.06 -12.12 -11.31
CA SER A 342 -19.01 -12.77 -10.53
C SER A 342 -17.70 -12.01 -10.59
N LEU A 343 -17.14 -11.76 -9.42
CA LEU A 343 -15.81 -11.17 -9.23
C LEU A 343 -14.83 -12.18 -8.63
N VAL A 344 -15.18 -13.46 -8.59
CA VAL A 344 -14.42 -14.53 -7.92
C VAL A 344 -12.99 -14.67 -8.44
N PHE A 345 -12.77 -14.54 -9.74
CA PHE A 345 -11.41 -14.64 -10.30
C PHE A 345 -10.57 -13.37 -10.10
N PRO A 346 -11.11 -12.14 -10.32
CA PRO A 346 -10.47 -10.91 -9.85
C PRO A 346 -10.11 -10.93 -8.35
N GLU A 347 -11.03 -11.40 -7.51
CA GLU A 347 -10.85 -11.58 -6.06
C GLU A 347 -9.69 -12.54 -5.75
N ALA A 348 -9.68 -13.71 -6.40
CA ALA A 348 -8.62 -14.70 -6.23
C ALA A 348 -7.24 -14.18 -6.66
N GLU A 349 -7.17 -13.36 -7.72
CA GLU A 349 -5.93 -12.70 -8.13
C GLU A 349 -5.48 -11.64 -7.10
N ASN A 350 -6.45 -10.86 -6.59
CA ASN A 350 -6.20 -9.78 -5.63
C ASN A 350 -5.59 -10.27 -4.31
N ARG A 351 -5.75 -11.56 -3.97
CA ARG A 351 -4.99 -12.23 -2.90
C ARG A 351 -3.48 -12.00 -3.01
N LYS A 352 -2.91 -12.04 -4.21
CA LYS A 352 -1.47 -11.82 -4.40
C LYS A 352 -1.09 -10.39 -4.03
N TRP A 353 -1.80 -9.41 -4.57
CA TRP A 353 -1.44 -8.00 -4.42
C TRP A 353 -1.61 -7.51 -2.99
N THR A 354 -2.63 -7.99 -2.29
CA THR A 354 -2.85 -7.66 -0.88
C THR A 354 -1.86 -8.35 0.04
N ILE A 355 -1.49 -9.60 -0.23
CA ILE A 355 -0.43 -10.29 0.53
C ILE A 355 0.94 -9.61 0.34
N MET A 356 1.28 -9.14 -0.88
CA MET A 356 2.47 -8.32 -1.11
C MET A 356 2.48 -7.07 -0.22
N ALA A 357 1.36 -6.33 -0.18
CA ALA A 357 1.25 -5.15 0.66
C ALA A 357 1.32 -5.48 2.16
N CYS A 358 0.76 -6.61 2.60
CA CYS A 358 0.85 -7.06 3.99
C CYS A 358 2.29 -7.31 4.41
N PHE A 359 3.08 -8.03 3.59
CA PHE A 359 4.49 -8.29 3.91
C PHE A 359 5.28 -7.01 4.09
N GLU A 360 5.11 -6.07 3.16
CA GLU A 360 5.79 -4.79 3.21
C GLU A 360 5.34 -3.91 4.38
N TYR A 361 4.03 -3.90 4.66
CA TYR A 361 3.45 -3.15 5.77
C TYR A 361 4.06 -3.59 7.10
N VAL A 362 4.04 -4.90 7.33
CA VAL A 362 4.48 -5.53 8.57
C VAL A 362 6.01 -5.47 8.74
N ASP A 363 6.76 -5.57 7.65
CA ASP A 363 8.21 -5.40 7.66
C ASP A 363 8.63 -3.97 8.04
N SER A 364 7.94 -2.96 7.49
CA SER A 364 8.22 -1.55 7.79
C SER A 364 7.91 -1.14 9.24
N THR A 365 7.24 -2.00 10.01
CA THR A 365 6.90 -1.76 11.42
C THR A 365 7.92 -2.35 12.41
N HIS A 366 8.89 -3.14 11.96
CA HIS A 366 9.80 -3.87 12.85
C HIS A 366 10.95 -2.98 13.40
N PRO A 367 11.09 -2.78 14.74
CA PRO A 367 12.03 -1.83 15.32
C PRO A 367 13.51 -2.16 15.05
N GLN A 368 13.88 -3.43 14.95
CA GLN A 368 15.28 -3.86 14.78
C GLN A 368 15.74 -3.85 13.32
N LEU A 369 14.83 -3.69 12.35
CA LEU A 369 15.14 -3.66 10.91
C LEU A 369 14.92 -2.28 10.28
N ALA A 370 14.49 -1.28 11.05
CA ALA A 370 14.38 0.12 10.65
C ALA A 370 15.72 0.78 10.25
N GLY A 371 16.85 0.05 10.40
CA GLY A 371 18.18 0.51 10.01
C GLY A 371 18.43 0.64 8.50
N HIS A 372 17.55 0.10 7.66
CA HIS A 372 17.55 0.39 6.22
C HIS A 372 16.12 0.52 5.71
N VAL A 373 15.78 1.74 5.25
CA VAL A 373 14.53 2.10 4.58
C VAL A 373 13.32 2.32 5.50
N CYS A 374 13.36 3.45 6.20
CA CYS A 374 12.21 4.30 6.43
C CYS A 374 12.63 5.73 6.07
N ILE A 375 12.65 6.05 4.78
CA ILE A 375 12.54 7.46 4.39
C ILE A 375 11.05 7.78 4.56
N ALA A 376 10.69 8.27 5.75
CA ALA A 376 9.46 9.05 5.89
C ALA A 376 9.44 10.06 4.73
N MET A 377 8.30 10.25 4.07
CA MET A 377 8.20 11.29 3.04
C MET A 377 8.52 12.62 3.70
N SER A 378 9.76 13.08 3.54
CA SER A 378 10.21 14.34 4.10
C SER A 378 9.33 15.42 3.52
N SER A 379 8.64 16.16 4.38
CA SER A 379 7.98 17.38 3.90
C SER A 379 9.05 18.26 3.23
N PHE A 380 8.68 19.09 2.25
CA PHE A 380 9.64 19.99 1.59
C PHE A 380 10.49 20.78 2.60
N TYR A 381 9.92 21.10 3.75
CA TYR A 381 10.57 21.83 4.85
C TYR A 381 11.48 21.00 5.75
N GLU A 382 11.48 19.68 5.64
CA GLU A 382 12.42 18.78 6.33
C GLU A 382 13.69 18.52 5.51
N LEU A 383 13.69 18.92 4.24
CA LEU A 383 14.84 18.76 3.36
C LEU A 383 16.01 19.65 3.82
N LYS A 384 17.21 19.19 3.49
CA LYS A 384 18.46 19.91 3.73
C LYS A 384 19.30 19.83 2.47
N ALA A 385 19.99 20.92 2.16
CA ALA A 385 20.94 20.96 1.05
C ALA A 385 22.31 21.42 1.57
N ALA A 386 23.39 20.84 1.04
CA ALA A 386 24.72 21.35 1.33
C ALA A 386 24.91 22.71 0.63
N LEU A 387 25.46 23.67 1.34
CA LEU A 387 26.07 24.88 0.81
C LEU A 387 27.57 24.60 0.58
N PRO A 388 28.26 25.43 -0.24
CA PRO A 388 29.72 25.37 -0.31
C PRO A 388 30.37 25.42 1.08
N LYS A 389 31.54 24.80 1.24
CA LYS A 389 32.30 24.70 2.51
C LYS A 389 31.61 23.89 3.61
N ASN A 390 30.87 22.84 3.22
CA ASN A 390 30.19 21.90 4.13
C ASN A 390 29.19 22.54 5.11
N GLN A 391 28.63 23.70 4.76
CA GLN A 391 27.51 24.28 5.50
C GLN A 391 26.20 23.63 5.05
N ILE A 392 25.16 23.69 5.88
CA ILE A 392 23.85 23.09 5.57
C ILE A 392 22.81 24.19 5.47
N PHE A 393 22.07 24.22 4.37
CA PHE A 393 20.87 25.02 4.17
C PHE A 393 19.64 24.18 4.56
N ASP A 394 19.02 24.53 5.68
CA ASP A 394 17.82 23.85 6.20
C ASP A 394 16.55 24.44 5.56
N PHE A 395 15.71 23.61 4.94
CA PHE A 395 14.54 24.11 4.20
C PHE A 395 13.41 24.58 5.12
N SER A 396 13.46 24.32 6.43
CA SER A 396 12.47 24.83 7.38
C SER A 396 12.37 26.36 7.38
N GLN A 397 13.45 27.05 7.01
CA GLN A 397 13.49 28.52 6.85
C GLN A 397 12.73 29.05 5.62
N LEU A 398 12.24 28.14 4.76
CA LEU A 398 11.47 28.46 3.55
C LEU A 398 9.96 28.42 3.80
N LYS A 399 9.50 28.09 5.01
CA LYS A 399 8.07 28.06 5.35
C LYS A 399 7.38 29.39 5.01
N GLY A 400 6.26 29.31 4.31
CA GLY A 400 5.47 30.47 3.88
C GLY A 400 6.05 31.27 2.71
N LYS A 401 7.15 30.81 2.09
CA LYS A 401 7.77 31.42 0.91
C LYS A 401 7.43 30.65 -0.36
N VAL A 402 7.33 31.33 -1.48
CA VAL A 402 7.30 30.72 -2.81
C VAL A 402 8.74 30.46 -3.23
N VAL A 403 9.07 29.22 -3.61
CA VAL A 403 10.44 28.80 -3.90
C VAL A 403 10.59 28.38 -5.36
N LEU A 404 11.64 28.85 -6.03
CA LEU A 404 12.04 28.36 -7.35
C LEU A 404 13.39 27.64 -7.26
N ILE A 405 13.39 26.33 -7.44
CA ILE A 405 14.62 25.51 -7.43
C ILE A 405 15.08 25.26 -8.86
N VAL A 406 16.37 25.49 -9.14
CA VAL A 406 16.93 25.38 -10.49
C VAL A 406 18.24 24.59 -10.45
N ASN A 407 18.39 23.56 -11.29
CA ASN A 407 19.71 22.98 -11.51
C ASN A 407 20.50 23.86 -12.48
N THR A 408 21.65 24.34 -12.07
CA THR A 408 22.43 25.35 -12.79
C THR A 408 23.74 24.77 -13.29
N ALA A 409 24.32 25.40 -14.31
CA ALA A 409 25.69 25.11 -14.73
C ALA A 409 26.36 26.34 -15.32
N SER A 410 27.67 26.41 -15.12
CA SER A 410 28.50 27.53 -15.50
C SER A 410 28.73 27.60 -17.03
N LYS A 411 29.08 26.49 -17.68
CA LYS A 411 29.43 26.43 -19.12
C LYS A 411 28.28 25.92 -20.00
N CYS A 412 27.05 26.35 -19.71
CA CYS A 412 25.86 25.94 -20.45
C CYS A 412 25.44 26.98 -21.51
N GLY A 413 24.86 26.55 -22.63
CA GLY A 413 24.23 27.49 -23.57
C GLY A 413 23.07 28.30 -22.97
N PHE A 414 22.54 27.86 -21.82
CA PHE A 414 21.47 28.54 -21.08
C PHE A 414 21.96 29.43 -19.92
N THR A 415 23.27 29.63 -19.77
CA THR A 415 23.85 30.54 -18.75
C THR A 415 23.24 31.97 -18.77
N PRO A 416 22.82 32.56 -19.92
CA PRO A 416 22.10 33.85 -19.91
C PRO A 416 20.83 33.87 -19.05
N GLN A 417 20.26 32.71 -18.71
CA GLN A 417 19.09 32.65 -17.82
C GLN A 417 19.39 33.03 -16.37
N PHE A 418 20.65 33.04 -15.92
CA PHE A 418 21.00 33.56 -14.59
C PHE A 418 20.56 35.01 -14.41
N GLU A 419 20.70 35.87 -15.44
CA GLU A 419 20.25 37.26 -15.41
C GLU A 419 18.72 37.34 -15.24
N GLY A 420 17.98 36.48 -15.95
CA GLY A 420 16.53 36.40 -15.83
C GLY A 420 16.07 35.91 -14.45
N LEU A 421 16.76 34.92 -13.87
CA LEU A 421 16.49 34.42 -12.53
C LEU A 421 16.77 35.47 -11.45
N GLU A 422 17.89 36.18 -11.58
CA GLU A 422 18.26 37.28 -10.70
C GLU A 422 17.25 38.43 -10.73
N LYS A 423 16.75 38.77 -11.94
CA LYS A 423 15.71 39.78 -12.10
C LYS A 423 14.43 39.39 -11.36
N LEU A 424 13.94 38.15 -11.54
CA LEU A 424 12.77 37.64 -10.82
C LEU A 424 12.99 37.66 -9.30
N TYR A 425 14.16 37.22 -8.85
CA TYR A 425 14.48 37.19 -7.42
C TYR A 425 14.43 38.58 -6.82
N LYS A 426 15.11 39.56 -7.42
CA LYS A 426 15.10 40.96 -6.96
C LYS A 426 13.70 41.58 -6.98
N GLU A 427 12.89 41.25 -7.97
CA GLU A 427 11.52 41.78 -8.11
C GLU A 427 10.57 41.25 -7.03
N TYR A 428 10.64 39.95 -6.71
CA TYR A 428 9.66 39.31 -5.84
C TYR A 428 10.15 38.95 -4.44
N GLN A 429 11.45 39.05 -4.14
CA GLN A 429 12.00 38.61 -2.84
C GLN A 429 11.33 39.29 -1.63
N SER A 430 10.96 40.57 -1.74
CA SER A 430 10.28 41.32 -0.68
C SER A 430 8.87 40.81 -0.39
N ARG A 431 8.25 40.08 -1.33
CA ARG A 431 6.92 39.47 -1.22
C ARG A 431 6.97 38.03 -0.71
N GLY A 432 8.16 37.51 -0.40
CA GLY A 432 8.36 36.14 0.07
C GLY A 432 8.72 35.13 -1.03
N PHE A 433 9.36 35.58 -2.11
CA PHE A 433 9.91 34.70 -3.15
C PHE A 433 11.39 34.40 -2.91
N ILE A 434 11.85 33.19 -3.23
CA ILE A 434 13.28 32.85 -3.19
C ILE A 434 13.67 31.88 -4.30
N VAL A 435 14.85 32.10 -4.89
CA VAL A 435 15.45 31.20 -5.88
C VAL A 435 16.56 30.41 -5.21
N LEU A 436 16.67 29.11 -5.48
CA LEU A 436 17.80 28.28 -5.03
C LEU A 436 18.46 27.63 -6.25
N GLY A 437 19.74 27.94 -6.47
CA GLY A 437 20.53 27.33 -7.54
C GLY A 437 21.30 26.10 -7.07
N PHE A 438 21.28 25.03 -7.85
CA PHE A 438 21.99 23.78 -7.58
C PHE A 438 22.95 23.47 -8.74
N PRO A 439 24.26 23.78 -8.60
CA PRO A 439 25.24 23.45 -9.62
C PRO A 439 25.27 21.96 -9.93
N CYS A 440 25.28 21.61 -11.22
CA CYS A 440 25.22 20.22 -11.67
C CYS A 440 26.16 19.98 -12.87
N ASN A 441 27.03 18.99 -12.76
CA ASN A 441 28.00 18.64 -13.79
C ASN A 441 27.58 17.46 -14.69
N GLN A 442 26.41 16.87 -14.46
CA GLN A 442 25.99 15.63 -15.14
C GLN A 442 25.68 15.81 -16.63
N PHE A 443 25.56 17.06 -17.11
CA PHE A 443 25.21 17.36 -18.50
C PHE A 443 26.40 17.97 -19.22
N ALA A 444 26.98 17.21 -20.15
CA ALA A 444 28.12 17.59 -20.98
C ALA A 444 29.35 18.13 -20.20
N SER A 445 29.51 17.70 -18.94
CA SER A 445 30.56 18.19 -18.03
C SER A 445 30.66 19.73 -17.98
N GLN A 446 29.50 20.40 -18.01
CA GLN A 446 29.39 21.87 -18.11
C GLN A 446 29.76 22.61 -16.82
N ASP A 447 30.06 21.89 -15.74
CA ASP A 447 30.55 22.48 -14.50
C ASP A 447 31.63 21.61 -13.85
N PRO A 448 32.84 21.52 -14.43
CA PRO A 448 33.84 20.51 -14.03
C PRO A 448 34.72 20.89 -12.83
N GLY A 449 34.68 22.14 -12.35
CA GLY A 449 35.51 22.61 -11.23
C GLY A 449 35.08 22.06 -9.87
N ASP A 450 35.90 22.17 -8.81
CA ASP A 450 35.44 21.91 -7.44
C ASP A 450 34.54 23.04 -6.92
N ASP A 451 33.82 22.83 -5.80
CA ASP A 451 32.91 23.84 -5.23
C ASP A 451 33.58 25.19 -4.93
N ASP A 452 34.90 25.19 -4.69
CA ASP A 452 35.71 26.39 -4.46
C ASP A 452 36.09 27.12 -5.78
N SER A 453 36.16 26.40 -6.90
CA SER A 453 36.49 26.91 -8.24
C SER A 453 35.29 27.41 -9.03
N ILE A 454 34.08 27.04 -8.62
CA ILE A 454 32.83 27.26 -9.35
C ILE A 454 32.37 28.73 -9.45
N GLY A 455 32.99 29.65 -8.69
CA GLY A 455 32.71 31.09 -8.77
C GLY A 455 33.30 31.84 -9.98
N SER A 456 33.93 31.15 -10.93
CA SER A 456 34.82 31.77 -11.92
C SER A 456 34.21 31.98 -13.32
N ILE A 457 32.93 32.34 -13.43
CA ILE A 457 32.41 32.98 -14.65
C ILE A 457 32.06 34.41 -14.31
N CYS A 458 33.13 35.20 -14.15
CA CYS A 458 33.07 36.64 -14.11
C CYS A 458 33.34 37.11 -15.54
N GLN A 459 32.30 37.24 -16.37
CA GLN A 459 32.33 38.18 -17.48
C GLN A 459 30.92 38.61 -17.88
N LEU A 460 30.68 39.92 -17.70
CA LEU A 460 29.63 40.78 -18.25
C LEU A 460 28.50 41.31 -17.34
N VAL A 461 28.56 41.18 -16.00
CA VAL A 461 27.76 42.09 -15.14
C VAL A 461 28.64 43.24 -14.67
N ARG A 462 28.46 44.40 -15.30
CA ARG A 462 29.16 45.64 -14.94
C ARG A 462 28.81 46.03 -13.50
N GLY A 463 29.81 46.13 -12.63
CA GLY A 463 29.82 47.13 -11.55
C GLY A 463 29.57 46.71 -10.11
N SER A 464 29.65 45.43 -9.73
CA SER A 464 29.68 45.06 -8.29
C SER A 464 30.79 44.07 -7.99
N ALA A 465 31.77 44.52 -7.21
CA ALA A 465 32.76 43.65 -6.59
C ALA A 465 32.05 42.69 -5.62
N LEU A 466 32.60 41.47 -5.51
CA LEU A 466 32.22 40.40 -4.58
C LEU A 466 30.91 39.66 -4.88
N THR A 467 30.96 38.68 -5.78
CA THR A 467 30.18 37.45 -5.61
C THR A 467 30.88 36.28 -6.29
N GLN A 468 31.39 35.34 -5.50
CA GLN A 468 31.81 34.00 -5.95
C GLN A 468 30.62 33.12 -6.37
N ASN A 469 29.47 33.72 -6.71
CA ASN A 469 28.16 33.09 -6.88
C ASN A 469 27.57 33.38 -8.27
N TYR A 470 28.32 33.15 -9.35
CA TYR A 470 27.84 33.33 -10.74
C TYR A 470 27.23 34.72 -11.08
N GLY A 471 27.52 35.77 -10.30
CA GLY A 471 26.93 37.10 -10.46
C GLY A 471 25.47 37.25 -10.01
N VAL A 472 24.95 36.30 -9.22
CA VAL A 472 23.58 36.35 -8.65
C VAL A 472 23.60 36.57 -7.13
N SER A 473 22.49 37.09 -6.60
CA SER A 473 22.31 37.38 -5.17
C SER A 473 21.49 36.33 -4.42
N PHE A 474 20.84 35.40 -5.14
CA PHE A 474 20.14 34.28 -4.52
C PHE A 474 21.08 33.16 -4.08
N PRO A 475 20.68 32.31 -3.10
CA PRO A 475 21.51 31.21 -2.62
C PRO A 475 21.88 30.18 -3.70
N ILE A 476 23.15 29.80 -3.71
CA ILE A 476 23.71 28.71 -4.53
C ILE A 476 24.19 27.60 -3.60
N MET A 477 23.68 26.39 -3.82
CA MET A 477 24.04 25.18 -3.07
C MET A 477 25.38 24.61 -3.56
N ALA A 478 25.95 23.69 -2.79
CA ALA A 478 27.06 22.86 -3.22
C ALA A 478 26.68 22.04 -4.45
N LYS A 479 27.67 21.70 -5.27
CA LYS A 479 27.45 20.88 -6.45
C LYS A 479 26.86 19.54 -6.05
N SER A 480 25.89 19.10 -6.84
CA SER A 480 25.25 17.82 -6.60
C SER A 480 24.67 17.22 -7.87
N ASP A 481 24.48 15.91 -7.80
CA ASP A 481 23.84 15.15 -8.86
C ASP A 481 22.33 15.29 -8.75
N VAL A 482 21.68 15.43 -9.91
CA VAL A 482 20.22 15.57 -10.03
C VAL A 482 19.57 14.34 -10.66
N ASN A 483 20.37 13.35 -11.08
CA ASN A 483 19.98 12.07 -11.67
C ASN A 483 20.87 10.92 -11.16
N GLY A 484 20.40 9.67 -11.30
CA GLY A 484 21.18 8.47 -10.96
C GLY A 484 21.23 8.17 -9.46
N ALA A 485 22.05 7.19 -9.09
CA ALA A 485 22.16 6.66 -7.73
C ALA A 485 22.69 7.66 -6.69
N HIS A 486 23.34 8.75 -7.14
CA HIS A 486 23.89 9.81 -6.30
C HIS A 486 23.03 11.09 -6.32
N THR A 487 21.79 11.02 -6.83
CA THR A 487 20.87 12.17 -6.83
C THR A 487 20.71 12.70 -5.40
N ASN A 488 20.84 14.02 -5.20
CA ASN A 488 20.57 14.61 -3.88
C ASN A 488 19.09 14.50 -3.47
N ASP A 489 18.81 14.55 -2.17
CA ASP A 489 17.45 14.34 -1.64
C ASP A 489 16.44 15.38 -2.17
N VAL A 490 16.90 16.63 -2.41
CA VAL A 490 16.06 17.70 -2.95
C VAL A 490 15.56 17.36 -4.36
N PHE A 491 16.43 16.96 -5.27
CA PHE A 491 16.03 16.59 -6.64
C PHE A 491 15.33 15.24 -6.68
N THR A 492 15.62 14.34 -5.75
CA THR A 492 14.81 13.12 -5.57
C THR A 492 13.36 13.48 -5.25
N PHE A 493 13.13 14.34 -4.26
CA PHE A 493 11.79 14.84 -3.90
C PHE A 493 11.11 15.58 -5.07
N LEU A 494 11.78 16.57 -5.68
CA LEU A 494 11.19 17.39 -6.75
C LEU A 494 10.76 16.57 -7.98
N LYS A 495 11.58 15.59 -8.39
CA LYS A 495 11.27 14.71 -9.53
C LYS A 495 10.11 13.77 -9.25
N GLN A 496 9.92 13.36 -7.99
CA GLN A 496 8.81 12.51 -7.56
C GLN A 496 7.50 13.30 -7.55
N GLU A 497 7.51 14.50 -6.96
CA GLU A 497 6.32 15.38 -6.87
C GLU A 497 5.85 15.89 -8.24
N LYS A 498 6.79 16.28 -9.11
CA LYS A 498 6.46 16.79 -10.46
C LYS A 498 7.36 16.15 -11.54
N PRO A 499 7.00 14.95 -12.05
CA PRO A 499 7.75 14.34 -13.14
C PRO A 499 7.63 15.16 -14.44
N GLY A 500 8.57 14.98 -15.36
CA GLY A 500 8.51 15.60 -16.68
C GLY A 500 7.46 14.95 -17.59
N PHE A 501 7.41 15.41 -18.85
CA PHE A 501 6.49 14.91 -19.88
C PHE A 501 6.44 13.38 -19.94
N LEU A 502 5.24 12.78 -20.02
CA LEU A 502 4.97 11.33 -19.99
C LEU A 502 5.47 10.60 -18.73
N GLY A 503 5.60 11.30 -17.59
CA GLY A 503 6.04 10.69 -16.33
C GLY A 503 7.55 10.42 -16.27
N PHE A 504 8.34 10.99 -17.19
CA PHE A 504 9.81 10.87 -17.17
C PHE A 504 10.38 11.73 -16.04
N GLN A 505 10.87 11.09 -14.98
CA GLN A 505 11.42 11.80 -13.82
C GLN A 505 12.77 12.48 -14.10
N ALA A 506 13.63 11.86 -14.91
CA ALA A 506 14.99 12.35 -15.15
C ALA A 506 15.03 13.82 -15.61
N ILE A 507 15.96 14.60 -15.05
CA ILE A 507 16.27 15.94 -15.52
C ILE A 507 16.99 15.80 -16.86
N LYS A 508 16.48 16.41 -17.93
CA LYS A 508 17.01 16.25 -19.29
C LYS A 508 18.23 17.12 -19.56
N TRP A 509 18.33 18.27 -18.90
CA TRP A 509 19.42 19.23 -19.09
C TRP A 509 19.52 20.23 -17.93
N ASN A 510 20.61 20.99 -17.88
CA ASN A 510 20.77 22.16 -17.01
C ASN A 510 19.70 23.23 -17.27
N PHE A 511 19.35 23.98 -16.23
CA PHE A 511 18.30 25.01 -16.16
C PHE A 511 16.87 24.48 -16.15
N THR A 512 16.65 23.23 -15.74
CA THR A 512 15.31 22.74 -15.37
C THR A 512 14.89 23.39 -14.05
N LYS A 513 13.64 23.83 -13.95
CA LYS A 513 13.16 24.63 -12.81
C LYS A 513 11.93 23.98 -12.18
N PHE A 514 11.82 24.06 -10.88
CA PHE A 514 10.65 23.61 -10.12
C PHE A 514 10.13 24.77 -9.29
N LEU A 515 8.83 25.03 -9.39
CA LEU A 515 8.14 26.06 -8.61
C LEU A 515 7.37 25.39 -7.48
N ILE A 516 7.53 25.91 -6.27
CA ILE A 516 6.95 25.41 -5.02
C ILE A 516 6.15 26.54 -4.37
N ASP A 517 4.94 26.24 -3.89
CA ASP A 517 4.06 27.21 -3.23
C ASP A 517 4.41 27.44 -1.74
N ARG A 518 3.62 28.29 -1.06
CA ARG A 518 3.86 28.72 0.33
C ARG A 518 3.65 27.59 1.35
N GLU A 519 2.99 26.51 0.93
CA GLU A 519 2.71 25.31 1.72
C GLU A 519 3.75 24.20 1.47
N GLY A 520 4.67 24.40 0.53
CA GLY A 520 5.77 23.47 0.25
C GLY A 520 5.41 22.42 -0.80
N LYS A 521 4.33 22.59 -1.55
CA LYS A 521 3.91 21.69 -2.62
C LYS A 521 4.53 22.11 -3.96
N VAL A 522 5.04 21.14 -4.71
CA VAL A 522 5.63 21.39 -6.04
C VAL A 522 4.52 21.59 -7.07
N VAL A 523 4.31 22.84 -7.49
CA VAL A 523 3.19 23.21 -8.36
C VAL A 523 3.50 23.00 -9.84
N GLU A 524 4.75 23.24 -10.27
CA GLU A 524 5.11 23.17 -11.70
C GLU A 524 6.58 22.81 -11.94
N ARG A 525 6.85 22.15 -13.08
CA ARG A 525 8.19 21.84 -13.57
C ARG A 525 8.40 22.44 -14.97
N TYR A 526 9.39 23.31 -15.11
CA TYR A 526 9.70 23.99 -16.37
C TYR A 526 10.90 23.38 -17.08
N SER A 527 10.81 23.33 -18.41
CA SER A 527 11.89 22.90 -19.30
C SER A 527 13.12 23.83 -19.19
N PRO A 528 14.34 23.32 -19.43
CA PRO A 528 15.54 24.12 -19.69
C PRO A 528 15.32 25.30 -20.64
N THR A 529 14.49 25.13 -21.66
CA THR A 529 14.19 26.13 -22.69
C THR A 529 13.20 27.21 -22.23
N THR A 530 12.48 27.01 -21.12
CA THR A 530 11.55 27.99 -20.58
C THR A 530 12.31 29.17 -19.99
N SER A 531 12.06 30.38 -20.51
CA SER A 531 12.70 31.58 -20.03
C SER A 531 12.21 31.95 -18.63
N PRO A 532 13.05 32.53 -17.75
CA PRO A 532 12.62 32.98 -16.44
C PRO A 532 11.44 33.96 -16.51
N ALA A 533 11.47 34.90 -17.45
CA ALA A 533 10.41 35.91 -17.59
C ALA A 533 9.01 35.31 -17.81
N SER A 534 8.89 34.18 -18.53
CA SER A 534 7.58 33.54 -18.73
C SER A 534 7.01 32.87 -17.47
N ILE A 535 7.81 32.73 -16.41
CA ILE A 535 7.41 32.12 -15.13
C ILE A 535 6.86 33.20 -14.16
N ALA A 536 7.11 34.49 -14.42
CA ALA A 536 6.72 35.60 -13.53
C ALA A 536 5.24 35.58 -13.14
N SER A 537 4.33 35.39 -14.11
CA SER A 537 2.89 35.34 -13.84
C SER A 537 2.49 34.14 -12.94
N ALA A 538 3.20 33.01 -13.04
CA ALA A 538 2.95 31.87 -12.17
C ALA A 538 3.44 32.13 -10.74
N ILE A 539 4.60 32.80 -10.59
CA ILE A 539 5.12 33.23 -9.30
C ILE A 539 4.16 34.23 -8.65
N GLU A 540 3.68 35.22 -9.39
CA GLU A 540 2.80 36.26 -8.87
C GLU A 540 1.45 35.72 -8.36
N LYS A 541 0.94 34.62 -8.95
CA LYS A 541 -0.27 33.95 -8.47
C LYS A 541 -0.11 33.26 -7.11
N LEU A 542 1.13 32.96 -6.70
CA LEU A 542 1.44 32.26 -5.46
C LEU A 542 1.93 33.20 -4.35
N LEU A 543 2.22 34.46 -4.68
CA LEU A 543 2.72 35.50 -3.78
C LEU A 543 1.61 36.39 -3.25
#